data_AF-A0A7W5FTS0-F1
#
_entry.id   AF-A0A7W5FTS0-F1
#
_cell.length_a   1.000
_cell.length_b   1.000
_cell.length_c   1.000
_cell.angle_alpha   90.00
_cell.angle_beta   90.00
_cell.angle_gamma   90.00
#
_symmetry.space_group_name_H-M   'P 1'
#
loop_
_entity.id
_entity.type
_entity.pdbx_description
1 polymer ?
#
loop_
_entity_poly.entity_id
_entity_poly.type
_entity_poly.pdbx_seq_one_letter_code
_entity_poly.pdbx_strand_id
1 'polypeptide(L)' 'MAGAGLQVKSGATWDPTAAGKTYSRLFDTGKRHGTGVPVQQVKWSASVLDVLEGKGVAAAA' A
#
# COMPACT_ATOMS: atom_id res chain seq x y z
N MET A 1 -1.06 -6.53 -6.29
CA MET A 1 -1.41 -5.93 -4.97
C MET A 1 -2.92 -5.85 -4.79
N ALA A 2 -3.68 -5.17 -5.67
CA ALA A 2 -5.16 -5.14 -5.57
C ALA A 2 -5.80 -6.54 -5.69
N GLY A 3 -5.37 -7.35 -6.68
CA GLY A 3 -5.85 -8.73 -6.83
C GLY A 3 -5.44 -9.71 -5.71
N ALA A 4 -4.62 -9.27 -4.76
CA ALA A 4 -4.20 -10.06 -3.60
C ALA A 4 -4.75 -9.51 -2.27
N GLY A 5 -5.73 -8.59 -2.30
CA GLY A 5 -6.34 -8.00 -1.11
C GLY A 5 -5.42 -7.05 -0.31
N LEU A 6 -4.24 -6.70 -0.82
CA LEU A 6 -3.26 -5.90 -0.09
C LEU A 6 -3.53 -4.40 -0.14
N GLN A 7 -4.34 -3.93 -1.08
CA GLN A 7 -4.73 -2.52 -1.18
C GLN A 7 -6.19 -2.39 -1.62
N VAL A 8 -6.83 -1.34 -1.17
CA VAL A 8 -8.20 -0.94 -1.54
C VAL A 8 -8.17 0.41 -2.22
N LYS A 9 -9.10 0.65 -3.15
CA LYS A 9 -9.25 1.95 -3.80
C LYS A 9 -10.27 2.79 -3.02
N SER A 10 -9.84 3.94 -2.50
CA SER A 10 -10.72 4.91 -1.86
C SER A 10 -10.84 6.13 -2.77
N GLY A 11 -11.93 6.20 -3.54
CA GLY A 11 -12.12 7.26 -4.55
C GLY A 11 -11.02 7.24 -5.62
N ALA A 12 -10.13 8.24 -5.60
CA ALA A 12 -9.02 8.38 -6.53
C ALA A 12 -7.68 7.85 -5.99
N THR A 13 -7.61 7.46 -4.71
CA THR A 13 -6.38 6.99 -4.05
C THR A 13 -6.39 5.49 -3.81
N TRP A 14 -5.19 4.93 -3.67
CA TRP A 14 -4.99 3.54 -3.27
C TRP A 14 -4.40 3.50 -1.87
N ASP A 15 -5.08 2.79 -0.99
CA ASP A 15 -4.75 2.70 0.42
C ASP A 15 -4.41 1.24 0.76
N PRO A 16 -3.28 0.98 1.45
CA PRO A 16 -2.93 -0.36 1.88
C PRO A 16 -3.93 -0.87 2.93
N THR A 17 -4.39 -2.11 2.76
CA THR A 17 -5.23 -2.79 3.75
C THR A 17 -4.41 -3.17 4.99
N ALA A 18 -5.04 -3.69 6.04
CA ALA A 18 -4.32 -4.16 7.23
C ALA A 18 -3.23 -5.19 6.88
N ALA A 19 -3.52 -6.12 5.96
CA ALA A 19 -2.54 -7.07 5.44
C ALA A 19 -1.44 -6.38 4.60
N GLY A 20 -1.81 -5.39 3.78
CA GLY A 20 -0.86 -4.61 2.99
C GLY A 20 0.08 -3.74 3.80
N LYS A 21 -0.34 -3.24 4.98
CA LYS A 21 0.48 -2.43 5.89
C LYS A 21 1.68 -3.18 6.44
N THR A 22 1.62 -4.51 6.56
CA THR A 22 2.78 -5.33 6.94
C THR A 22 3.92 -5.24 5.92
N TYR A 23 3.58 -5.04 4.65
CA TYR A 23 4.52 -4.99 3.53
C TYR A 23 4.68 -3.59 2.95
N SER A 24 4.08 -2.57 3.55
CA SER A 24 4.16 -1.20 3.07
C SER A 24 4.48 -0.22 4.18
N ARG A 25 5.05 0.91 3.79
CA ARG A 25 5.34 2.02 4.67
C ARG A 25 4.86 3.31 4.01
N LEU A 26 4.25 4.16 4.81
CA LEU A 26 3.81 5.47 4.40
C LEU A 26 4.94 6.47 4.70
N PHE A 27 5.41 7.15 3.68
CA PHE A 27 6.45 8.16 3.79
C PHE A 27 5.87 9.53 3.50
N ASP A 28 6.20 10.49 4.35
CA ASP A 28 5.95 11.89 4.04
C ASP A 28 6.96 12.34 2.97
N THR A 29 6.47 13.01 1.93
CA THR A 29 7.32 13.45 0.82
C THR A 29 7.88 14.86 1.02
N GLY A 30 7.51 15.54 2.11
CA GLY A 30 7.76 16.97 2.33
C GLY A 30 7.00 17.89 1.37
N LYS A 31 6.24 17.33 0.43
CA LYS A 31 5.45 18.07 -0.55
C LYS A 31 4.04 18.26 -0.02
N ARG A 32 3.42 19.35 -0.45
CA ARG A 32 2.00 19.62 -0.20
C ARG A 32 1.30 19.78 -1.54
N HIS A 33 0.08 19.31 -1.61
CA HIS A 33 -0.80 19.62 -2.72
C HIS A 33 -1.08 21.14 -2.73
N GLY A 34 -1.52 21.70 -3.86
CA GLY A 34 -1.87 23.14 -3.94
C GLY A 34 -2.94 23.58 -2.94
N THR A 35 -3.66 22.60 -2.36
CA THR A 35 -4.66 22.76 -1.30
C THR A 35 -4.07 22.74 0.13
N GLY A 36 -2.75 22.63 0.28
CA GLY A 36 -2.07 22.56 1.58
C GLY A 36 -1.99 21.16 2.21
N VAL A 37 -2.72 20.18 1.66
CA VAL A 37 -2.72 18.80 2.15
C VAL A 37 -1.34 18.15 1.92
N PRO A 38 -0.71 17.55 2.95
CA PRO A 38 0.57 16.88 2.79
C PRO A 38 0.46 15.67 1.86
N VAL A 39 1.42 15.56 0.95
CA VAL A 39 1.52 14.43 0.02
C VAL A 39 2.31 13.32 0.70
N GLN A 40 1.65 12.19 0.85
CA GLN A 40 2.24 10.98 1.39
C GLN A 40 2.38 9.93 0.29
N GLN A 41 3.43 9.13 0.36
CA GLN A 41 3.73 8.08 -0.60
C GLN A 41 3.79 6.73 0.10
N VAL A 42 2.97 5.79 -0.39
CA VAL A 42 3.06 4.38 0.02
C VAL A 42 4.22 3.75 -0.75
N LYS A 43 5.16 3.15 -0.03
CA LYS A 43 6.24 2.32 -0.60
C LYS A 43 6.08 0.89 -0.13
N TRP A 44 6.25 -0.04 -1.05
CA TRP A 44 6.11 -1.47 -0.79
C TRP A 44 7.48 -2.11 -0.66
N SER A 45 7.63 -3.00 0.33
CA SER A 45 8.79 -3.86 0.49
C SER A 45 8.82 -4.90 -0.63
N ALA A 46 10.01 -5.28 -1.11
CA ALA A 46 10.15 -6.31 -2.14
C ALA A 46 9.52 -7.65 -1.74
N SER A 47 9.42 -7.95 -0.44
CA SER A 47 8.73 -9.13 0.11
C SER A 47 7.25 -9.22 -0.28
N VAL A 48 6.62 -8.12 -0.72
CA VAL A 48 5.26 -8.15 -1.25
C VAL A 48 5.16 -9.01 -2.52
N LEU A 49 6.23 -9.11 -3.30
CA LEU A 49 6.28 -9.92 -4.52
C LEU A 49 6.09 -11.39 -4.21
N ASP A 50 6.66 -11.87 -3.10
CA ASP A 50 6.54 -13.26 -2.65
C ASP A 50 5.08 -13.62 -2.32
N VAL A 51 4.34 -12.67 -1.76
CA VAL A 51 2.88 -12.79 -1.51
C VAL A 51 2.09 -12.77 -2.83
N LEU A 52 2.51 -11.96 -3.80
CA LEU A 52 1.86 -11.88 -5.11
C LEU A 52 2.14 -13.10 -6.01
N GLU A 53 3.31 -13.71 -5.86
CA GLU A 53 3.71 -14.95 -6.53
C GLU A 53 3.17 -16.21 -5.84
N GLY A 54 2.49 -16.06 -4.69
CA GLY A 54 1.93 -17.16 -3.92
C GLY A 54 2.97 -18.02 -3.19
N LYS A 55 4.19 -17.51 -3.00
CA LYS A 55 5.30 -18.20 -2.33
C LYS A 55 5.35 -17.94 -0.82
N GLY A 56 4.60 -16.96 -0.32
CA GLY A 56 4.50 -16.62 1.10
C GLY A 56 3.05 -16.54 1.57
N VAL A 57 2.78 -17.17 2.74
CA VAL A 57 1.48 -17.39 3.39
C VAL A 57 0.38 -16.40 2.98
N ALA A 58 -0.60 -16.93 2.26
CA ALA A 58 -1.89 -16.31 2.06
C ALA A 58 -2.66 -16.24 3.39
N ALA A 59 -2.98 -15.03 3.85
CA ALA A 59 -4.17 -14.74 4.64
C ALA A 59 -4.34 -13.22 4.80
N ALA A 60 -5.40 -12.65 4.22
CA ALA A 60 -6.59 -12.22 4.96
C ALA A 60 -7.44 -11.22 4.16
N ALA A 61 -8.73 -11.57 4.10
CA ALA A 61 -9.92 -10.81 3.69
C ALA A 61 -10.20 -10.67 2.18
#